data_AF-A0A7X5XZZ8-F1
#
_entry.id   AF-A0A7X5XZZ8-F1
#
_cell.length_a   1.000
_cell.length_b   1.000
_cell.length_c   1.000
_cell.angle_alpha   90.00
_cell.angle_beta   90.00
_cell.angle_gamma   90.00
#
_symmetry.space_group_name_H-M   'P 1'
#
loop_
_entity.id
_entity.type
_entity.pdbx_description
1 polymer ?
#
loop_
_entity_poly.entity_id
_entity_poly.type
_entity_poly.pdbx_seq_one_letter_code
_entity_poly.pdbx_strand_id
1 'polypeptide(L)'
;MTAAQALVAARADTLSARNFARLAQYVYEVTGIKLADPKKTMVEGRLRRRLHAVGIDTLDAYCDALFAGALTATETPLLINAVTTNKTDFFREPAHFDFLLETALPALLEQGVRSLRGWSAACSVGAEPYTLAMVLDDHAARYGGFDFGILATDIDTDVLATARKGIYPADMLAPVPAALQRAYVRLPKDRRRREVRIAPELRSAVGFARLNLMDQSYPVGEPMHLIFCRNVLIYFDKPTQRAVLTRLLDCLAPNGYLFLGHSESIHGMGLPLTPVGSTVFQRKQA
;
A
#
# COMPACT_ATOMS: atom_id res chain seq x y z
N MET A 1 -44.53 -9.72 3.39
CA MET A 1 -43.32 -10.28 4.06
C MET A 1 -43.14 -9.58 5.38
N THR A 2 -43.00 -10.32 6.49
CA THR A 2 -42.74 -9.72 7.80
C THR A 2 -41.26 -9.37 7.96
N ALA A 3 -40.93 -8.39 8.80
CA ALA A 3 -39.55 -8.02 9.12
C ALA A 3 -38.70 -9.21 9.63
N ALA A 4 -39.34 -10.21 10.26
CA ALA A 4 -38.72 -11.45 10.69
C ALA A 4 -38.36 -12.39 9.52
N GLN A 5 -39.16 -12.43 8.45
CA GLN A 5 -38.84 -13.23 7.24
C GLN A 5 -37.69 -12.60 6.43
N ALA A 6 -37.62 -11.27 6.37
CA ALA A 6 -36.48 -10.56 5.80
C ALA A 6 -35.17 -10.79 6.60
N LEU A 7 -35.28 -10.88 7.94
CA LEU A 7 -34.15 -11.17 8.83
C LEU A 7 -33.66 -12.62 8.75
N VAL A 8 -34.55 -13.57 8.42
CA VAL A 8 -34.20 -14.99 8.21
C VAL A 8 -33.60 -15.21 6.80
N ALA A 9 -34.09 -14.51 5.78
CA ALA A 9 -33.48 -14.51 4.44
C ALA A 9 -32.07 -13.88 4.46
N ALA A 10 -31.86 -12.85 5.27
CA ALA A 10 -30.54 -12.27 5.54
C ALA A 10 -29.57 -13.24 6.28
N ARG A 11 -30.04 -14.41 6.73
CA ARG A 11 -29.28 -15.31 7.59
C ARG A 11 -28.56 -16.47 6.87
N ALA A 12 -28.58 -16.54 5.54
CA ALA A 12 -27.78 -17.52 4.79
C ALA A 12 -27.33 -17.08 3.38
N ASP A 13 -27.38 -15.79 3.05
CA ASP A 13 -26.79 -15.31 1.78
C ASP A 13 -25.27 -15.51 1.84
N THR A 14 -24.80 -16.53 1.13
CA THR A 14 -23.40 -16.99 1.08
C THR A 14 -23.03 -17.24 -0.38
N LEU A 15 -21.75 -17.08 -0.72
CA LEU A 15 -21.29 -17.39 -2.06
C LEU A 15 -21.33 -18.90 -2.29
N SER A 16 -21.90 -19.34 -3.42
CA SER A 16 -21.73 -20.72 -3.87
C SER A 16 -20.24 -21.04 -4.05
N ALA A 17 -19.86 -22.32 -3.91
CA ALA A 17 -18.47 -22.74 -4.14
C ALA A 17 -17.99 -22.36 -5.56
N ARG A 18 -18.89 -22.46 -6.54
CA ARG A 18 -18.65 -22.05 -7.93
C ARG A 18 -18.32 -20.56 -8.03
N ASN A 19 -19.16 -19.68 -7.47
CA ASN A 19 -18.94 -18.23 -7.59
C ASN A 19 -17.79 -17.75 -6.73
N PHE A 20 -17.54 -18.37 -5.57
CA PHE A 20 -16.34 -18.10 -4.79
C PHE A 20 -15.07 -18.45 -5.58
N ALA A 21 -15.02 -19.62 -6.24
CA ALA A 21 -13.88 -20.00 -7.07
C ALA A 21 -13.65 -19.03 -8.25
N ARG A 22 -14.74 -18.63 -8.94
CA ARG A 22 -14.67 -17.62 -10.01
C ARG A 22 -14.15 -16.27 -9.51
N LEU A 23 -14.65 -15.83 -8.36
CA LEU A 23 -14.22 -14.58 -7.72
C LEU A 23 -12.76 -14.64 -7.30
N ALA A 24 -12.34 -15.74 -6.67
CA ALA A 24 -10.96 -15.96 -6.25
C ALA A 24 -10.00 -15.95 -7.46
N GLN A 25 -10.37 -16.62 -8.55
CA GLN A 25 -9.60 -16.63 -9.78
C GLN A 25 -9.51 -15.22 -10.39
N TYR A 26 -10.63 -14.50 -10.47
CA TYR A 26 -10.64 -13.15 -11.01
C TYR A 26 -9.80 -12.16 -10.19
N VAL A 27 -9.91 -12.22 -8.85
CA VAL A 27 -9.09 -11.40 -7.96
C VAL A 27 -7.61 -11.75 -8.12
N TYR A 28 -7.27 -13.02 -8.26
CA TYR A 28 -5.90 -13.46 -8.51
C TYR A 28 -5.36 -12.94 -9.85
N GLU A 29 -6.13 -13.05 -10.94
CA GLU A 29 -5.74 -12.56 -12.26
C GLU A 29 -5.52 -11.04 -12.28
N VAL A 30 -6.39 -10.29 -11.60
CA VAL A 30 -6.32 -8.83 -11.60
C VAL A 30 -5.26 -8.31 -10.62
N THR A 31 -5.14 -8.90 -9.44
CA THR A 31 -4.35 -8.33 -8.33
C THR A 31 -3.18 -9.18 -7.87
N GLY A 32 -3.08 -10.43 -8.30
CA GLY A 32 -2.12 -11.41 -7.80
C GLY A 32 -2.46 -11.98 -6.42
N ILE A 33 -3.47 -11.46 -5.73
CA ILE A 33 -3.84 -11.86 -4.36
C ILE A 33 -4.55 -13.21 -4.39
N LYS A 34 -4.04 -14.17 -3.61
CA LYS A 34 -4.72 -15.46 -3.40
C LYS A 34 -5.80 -15.35 -2.31
N LEU A 35 -7.05 -15.55 -2.71
CA LEU A 35 -8.18 -15.70 -1.82
C LEU A 35 -8.36 -17.18 -1.46
N ALA A 36 -7.89 -17.57 -0.28
CA ALA A 36 -8.09 -18.92 0.26
C ALA A 36 -9.46 -19.05 0.94
N ASP A 37 -9.99 -20.28 1.02
CA ASP A 37 -11.30 -20.60 1.62
C ASP A 37 -11.55 -19.98 3.01
N PRO A 38 -10.57 -19.92 3.94
CA PRO A 38 -10.79 -19.29 5.25
C PRO A 38 -11.16 -17.81 5.16
N LYS A 39 -10.84 -17.13 4.05
CA LYS A 39 -11.18 -15.73 3.82
C LYS A 39 -12.58 -15.54 3.23
N LYS A 40 -13.29 -16.61 2.87
CA LYS A 40 -14.62 -16.54 2.25
C LYS A 40 -15.60 -15.68 3.06
N THR A 41 -15.76 -15.96 4.35
CA THR A 41 -16.67 -15.21 5.23
C THR A 41 -16.32 -13.73 5.31
N MET A 42 -15.03 -13.38 5.31
CA MET A 42 -14.57 -11.99 5.28
C MET A 42 -14.96 -11.30 3.97
N VAL A 43 -14.71 -11.97 2.84
CA VAL A 43 -15.06 -11.45 1.50
C VAL A 43 -16.57 -11.25 1.39
N GLU A 44 -17.38 -12.23 1.80
CA GLU A 44 -18.83 -12.11 1.83
C GLU A 44 -19.29 -10.90 2.66
N GLY A 45 -18.74 -10.73 3.87
CA GLY A 45 -19.06 -9.59 4.73
C GLY A 45 -18.81 -8.23 4.08
N ARG A 46 -17.74 -8.11 3.30
CA ARG A 46 -17.39 -6.86 2.60
C ARG A 46 -18.19 -6.67 1.32
N LEU A 47 -18.48 -7.74 0.58
CA LEU A 47 -19.30 -7.70 -0.63
C LEU A 47 -20.77 -7.40 -0.37
N ARG A 48 -21.31 -7.72 0.81
CA ARG A 48 -22.68 -7.31 1.18
C ARG A 48 -22.90 -5.81 1.09
N ARG A 49 -21.89 -5.00 1.40
CA ARG A 49 -21.99 -3.54 1.21
C ARG A 49 -22.05 -3.14 -0.27
N ARG A 50 -21.38 -3.90 -1.14
CA ARG A 50 -21.36 -3.67 -2.60
C ARG A 50 -22.69 -4.06 -3.24
N LEU A 51 -23.21 -5.26 -2.98
CA LEU A 51 -24.48 -5.71 -3.57
C LEU A 51 -25.64 -4.78 -3.20
N HIS A 52 -25.70 -4.29 -1.95
CA HIS A 52 -26.71 -3.30 -1.56
C HIS A 52 -26.56 -1.96 -2.28
N ALA A 53 -25.32 -1.53 -2.57
CA ALA A 53 -25.07 -0.27 -3.28
C ALA A 53 -25.52 -0.32 -4.75
N VAL A 54 -25.53 -1.51 -5.37
CA VAL A 54 -25.98 -1.71 -6.76
C VAL A 54 -27.38 -2.29 -6.88
N GLY A 55 -28.10 -2.44 -5.76
CA GLY A 55 -29.49 -2.94 -5.75
C GLY A 55 -29.61 -4.43 -6.14
N ILE A 56 -28.60 -5.25 -5.85
CA ILE A 56 -28.63 -6.70 -6.07
C ILE A 56 -28.91 -7.40 -4.73
N ASP A 57 -29.75 -8.43 -4.76
CA ASP A 57 -30.28 -9.05 -3.54
C ASP A 57 -29.41 -10.17 -2.95
N THR A 58 -28.53 -10.80 -3.73
CA THR A 58 -27.71 -11.94 -3.28
C THR A 58 -26.26 -11.85 -3.75
N LEU A 59 -25.35 -12.48 -3.00
CA LEU A 59 -23.93 -12.55 -3.34
C LEU A 59 -23.68 -13.29 -4.66
N ASP A 60 -24.40 -14.38 -4.90
CA ASP A 60 -24.29 -15.13 -6.15
C ASP A 60 -24.77 -14.30 -7.35
N ALA A 61 -25.90 -13.58 -7.23
CA ALA A 61 -26.39 -12.70 -8.29
C ALA A 61 -25.41 -11.54 -8.56
N TYR A 62 -24.76 -11.01 -7.52
CA TYR A 62 -23.72 -10.00 -7.67
C TYR A 62 -22.53 -10.54 -8.46
N CYS A 63 -22.05 -11.73 -8.13
CA CYS A 63 -20.96 -12.38 -8.87
C CYS A 63 -21.35 -12.65 -10.33
N ASP A 64 -22.55 -13.17 -10.57
CA ASP A 64 -23.00 -13.43 -11.94
C ASP A 64 -23.13 -12.15 -12.76
N ALA A 65 -23.67 -11.06 -12.19
CA ALA A 65 -23.74 -9.75 -12.84
C ALA A 65 -22.34 -9.15 -13.11
N LEU A 66 -21.40 -9.30 -12.18
CA LEU A 66 -20.01 -8.87 -12.35
C LEU A 66 -19.35 -9.56 -13.54
N PHE A 67 -19.57 -10.87 -13.69
CA PHE A 67 -18.93 -11.67 -14.75
C PHE A 67 -19.69 -11.68 -16.08
N ALA A 68 -20.96 -11.26 -16.09
CA ALA A 68 -21.73 -11.05 -17.31
C ALA A 68 -21.33 -9.76 -18.07
N GLY A 69 -20.40 -8.96 -17.52
CA GLY A 69 -19.87 -7.75 -18.17
C GLY A 69 -20.58 -6.45 -17.77
N ALA A 70 -21.82 -6.53 -17.31
CA ALA A 70 -22.66 -5.34 -17.05
C ALA A 70 -22.11 -4.41 -15.97
N LEU A 71 -21.44 -4.97 -14.96
CA LEU A 71 -20.90 -4.21 -13.82
C LEU A 71 -19.36 -4.23 -13.73
N THR A 72 -18.68 -4.96 -14.60
CA THR A 72 -17.23 -5.25 -14.44
C THR A 72 -16.41 -3.97 -14.33
N ALA A 73 -16.58 -3.03 -15.25
CA ALA A 73 -15.75 -1.83 -15.27
C ALA A 73 -15.91 -0.96 -14.00
N THR A 74 -17.13 -0.86 -13.46
CA THR A 74 -17.44 0.00 -12.31
C THR A 74 -17.21 -0.68 -10.97
N GLU A 75 -17.51 -1.97 -10.86
CA GLU A 75 -17.41 -2.70 -9.59
C GLU A 75 -16.03 -3.32 -9.37
N THR A 76 -15.22 -3.60 -10.40
CA THR A 76 -13.90 -4.22 -10.20
C THR A 76 -13.00 -3.43 -9.25
N PRO A 77 -12.83 -2.09 -9.36
CA PRO A 77 -12.05 -1.34 -8.37
C PRO A 77 -12.58 -1.48 -6.93
N LEU A 78 -13.91 -1.57 -6.77
CA LEU A 78 -14.58 -1.62 -5.48
C LEU A 78 -14.55 -3.03 -4.87
N LEU A 79 -14.59 -4.05 -5.72
CA LEU A 79 -14.27 -5.43 -5.37
C LEU A 79 -12.83 -5.52 -4.87
N ILE A 80 -11.88 -4.91 -5.57
CA ILE A 80 -10.46 -4.92 -5.17
C ILE A 80 -10.30 -4.31 -3.78
N ASN A 81 -10.86 -3.12 -3.53
CA ASN A 81 -10.84 -2.49 -2.19
C ASN A 81 -11.47 -3.39 -1.12
N ALA A 82 -12.49 -4.17 -1.48
CA ALA A 82 -13.13 -5.10 -0.56
C ALA A 82 -12.25 -6.33 -0.24
N VAL A 83 -11.31 -6.74 -1.09
CA VAL A 83 -10.53 -7.97 -0.87
C VAL A 83 -9.09 -7.72 -0.38
N THR A 84 -8.61 -6.48 -0.48
CA THR A 84 -7.31 -6.04 0.02
C THR A 84 -7.21 -6.10 1.55
N THR A 85 -6.01 -6.33 2.06
CA THR A 85 -5.70 -6.29 3.51
C THR A 85 -4.73 -5.13 3.75
N ASN A 86 -5.19 -4.10 4.45
CA ASN A 86 -4.50 -2.80 4.46
C ASN A 86 -3.85 -2.47 5.81
N LYS A 87 -3.36 -3.46 6.56
CA LYS A 87 -2.75 -3.21 7.89
C LYS A 87 -1.39 -2.52 7.72
N THR A 88 -1.32 -1.29 8.22
CA THR A 88 -0.10 -0.49 8.27
C THR A 88 -0.10 0.34 9.56
N ASP A 89 1.08 0.73 10.02
CA ASP A 89 1.29 1.53 11.21
C ASP A 89 2.40 2.55 10.92
N PHE A 90 2.34 3.73 11.53
CA PHE A 90 3.45 4.68 11.46
C PHE A 90 4.70 4.06 12.09
N PHE A 91 5.88 4.31 11.52
CA PHE A 91 7.15 3.75 12.02
C PHE A 91 7.17 2.21 12.14
N ARG A 92 6.39 1.51 11.31
CA ARG A 92 6.50 0.05 11.19
C ARG A 92 7.92 -0.33 10.75
N GLU A 93 8.53 -1.30 11.41
CA GLU A 93 9.93 -1.75 11.17
C GLU A 93 10.94 -0.58 11.20
N PRO A 94 11.11 0.07 12.37
CA PRO A 94 11.86 1.33 12.49
C PRO A 94 13.32 1.23 12.01
N ALA A 95 13.94 0.05 12.13
CA ALA A 95 15.30 -0.22 11.68
C ALA A 95 15.55 0.08 10.19
N HIS A 96 14.52 0.06 9.33
CA HIS A 96 14.66 0.49 7.93
C HIS A 96 14.89 2.00 7.81
N PHE A 97 14.24 2.80 8.65
CA PHE A 97 14.45 4.25 8.67
C PHE A 97 15.78 4.61 9.32
N ASP A 98 16.22 3.85 10.33
CA ASP A 98 17.56 3.99 10.90
C ASP A 98 18.62 3.71 9.83
N PHE A 99 18.52 2.58 9.12
CA PHE A 99 19.43 2.26 8.00
C PHE A 99 19.38 3.32 6.89
N LEU A 100 18.19 3.83 6.56
CA LEU A 100 18.04 4.89 5.58
C LEU A 100 18.86 6.12 5.98
N LEU A 101 18.72 6.60 7.21
CA LEU A 101 19.38 7.83 7.67
C LEU A 101 20.88 7.63 7.90
N GLU A 102 21.30 6.48 8.41
CA GLU A 102 22.69 6.23 8.80
C GLU A 102 23.56 5.75 7.64
N THR A 103 22.97 5.13 6.60
CA THR A 103 23.73 4.48 5.52
C THR A 103 23.26 4.91 4.14
N ALA A 104 21.99 4.67 3.79
CA ALA A 104 21.56 4.84 2.40
C ALA A 104 21.56 6.31 1.96
N LEU A 105 21.02 7.20 2.78
CA LEU A 105 20.94 8.63 2.47
C LEU A 105 22.33 9.27 2.37
N PRO A 106 23.25 9.12 3.35
CA PRO A 106 24.62 9.63 3.22
C PRO A 106 25.32 9.15 1.93
N ALA A 107 25.24 7.86 1.61
CA ALA A 107 25.84 7.31 0.40
C ALA A 107 25.27 7.93 -0.89
N LEU A 108 23.95 8.16 -0.96
CA LEU A 108 23.32 8.84 -2.09
C LEU A 108 23.78 10.30 -2.20
N LEU A 109 23.91 11.00 -1.08
CA LEU A 109 24.39 12.39 -1.06
C LEU A 109 25.87 12.50 -1.49
N GLU A 110 26.72 11.56 -1.08
CA GLU A 110 28.12 11.48 -1.54
C GLU A 110 28.22 11.26 -3.04
N GLN A 111 27.28 10.51 -3.62
CA GLN A 111 27.15 10.30 -5.07
C GLN A 111 26.59 11.53 -5.82
N GLY A 112 26.32 12.63 -5.12
CA GLY A 112 25.83 13.86 -5.73
C GLY A 112 24.32 13.93 -5.90
N VAL A 113 23.54 13.00 -5.33
CA VAL A 113 22.07 13.10 -5.32
C VAL A 113 21.69 14.32 -4.48
N ARG A 114 21.02 15.29 -5.11
CA ARG A 114 20.49 16.50 -4.45
C ARG A 114 18.97 16.60 -4.53
N SER A 115 18.34 15.80 -5.39
CA SER A 115 16.89 15.67 -5.51
C SER A 115 16.52 14.20 -5.33
N LEU A 116 16.22 13.82 -4.09
CA LEU A 116 15.90 12.46 -3.71
C LEU A 116 14.49 12.09 -4.17
N ARG A 117 14.34 10.89 -4.75
CA ARG A 117 13.06 10.36 -5.21
C ARG A 117 12.79 9.04 -4.51
N GLY A 118 11.77 9.03 -3.66
CA GLY A 118 11.32 7.84 -2.94
C GLY A 118 10.02 7.30 -3.53
N TRP A 119 9.82 5.99 -3.44
CA TRP A 119 8.57 5.34 -3.79
C TRP A 119 8.13 4.39 -2.68
N SER A 120 6.95 4.63 -2.10
CA SER A 120 6.22 3.65 -1.28
C SER A 120 5.22 2.90 -2.16
N ALA A 121 5.56 1.68 -2.52
CA ALA A 121 4.78 0.77 -3.34
C ALA A 121 3.93 -0.14 -2.44
N ALA A 122 2.60 0.02 -2.53
CA ALA A 122 1.58 -0.49 -1.58
C ALA A 122 1.51 0.31 -0.27
N CYS A 123 1.29 1.62 -0.41
CA CYS A 123 1.35 2.59 0.70
C CYS A 123 0.17 2.53 1.68
N SER A 124 -0.89 1.76 1.38
CA SER A 124 -2.11 1.65 2.17
C SER A 124 -2.68 3.05 2.51
N VAL A 125 -3.07 3.29 3.77
CA VAL A 125 -3.64 4.57 4.23
C VAL A 125 -2.58 5.67 4.39
N GLY A 126 -1.35 5.47 3.92
CA GLY A 126 -0.31 6.50 3.84
C GLY A 126 0.63 6.60 5.04
N ALA A 127 0.57 5.68 6.00
CA ALA A 127 1.45 5.72 7.18
C ALA A 127 2.94 5.62 6.79
N GLU A 128 3.29 4.69 5.90
CA GLU A 128 4.68 4.52 5.43
C GLU A 128 5.23 5.76 4.70
N PRO A 129 4.59 6.31 3.64
CA PRO A 129 5.14 7.47 2.95
C PRO A 129 5.18 8.71 3.85
N TYR A 130 4.27 8.86 4.82
CA TYR A 130 4.36 9.94 5.79
C TYR A 130 5.46 9.73 6.83
N THR A 131 5.73 8.50 7.27
CA THR A 131 6.92 8.22 8.08
C THR A 131 8.19 8.56 7.30
N LEU A 132 8.29 8.15 6.03
CA LEU A 132 9.42 8.47 5.17
C LEU A 132 9.59 9.99 5.00
N ALA A 133 8.49 10.72 4.77
CA ALA A 133 8.52 12.18 4.67
C ALA A 133 8.97 12.84 5.98
N MET A 134 8.49 12.36 7.14
CA MET A 134 8.90 12.90 8.44
C MET A 134 10.40 12.76 8.69
N VAL A 135 10.98 11.59 8.41
CA VAL A 135 12.40 11.36 8.68
C VAL A 135 13.31 12.08 7.69
N LEU A 136 12.90 12.20 6.43
CA LEU A 136 13.65 12.92 5.41
C LEU A 136 13.61 14.44 5.65
N ASP A 137 12.44 14.99 5.98
CA ASP A 137 12.28 16.42 6.27
C ASP A 137 13.05 16.82 7.53
N ASP A 138 12.96 16.04 8.62
CA ASP A 138 13.71 16.29 9.86
C ASP A 138 15.23 16.22 9.61
N HIS A 139 15.70 15.28 8.78
CA HIS A 139 17.11 15.20 8.41
C HIS A 139 17.53 16.39 7.53
N ALA A 140 16.76 16.74 6.51
CA ALA A 140 17.04 17.88 5.63
C ALA A 140 17.06 19.20 6.40
N ALA A 141 16.16 19.39 7.38
CA ALA A 141 16.13 20.57 8.24
C ALA A 141 17.37 20.71 9.13
N ARG A 142 17.99 19.59 9.54
CA ARG A 142 19.16 19.60 10.42
C ARG A 142 20.49 19.72 9.67
N TYR A 143 20.62 19.04 8.54
CA TYR A 143 21.90 18.90 7.84
C TYR A 143 21.91 19.58 6.45
N GLY A 144 20.75 19.89 5.89
CA GLY A 144 20.61 20.45 4.56
C GLY A 144 21.11 19.53 3.45
N GLY A 145 21.26 20.09 2.25
CA GLY A 145 21.99 19.46 1.15
C GLY A 145 21.18 18.62 0.19
N PHE A 146 19.85 18.50 0.35
CA PHE A 146 18.98 17.87 -0.65
C PHE A 146 17.51 18.27 -0.47
N ASP A 147 16.76 18.17 -1.55
CA ASP A 147 15.30 18.16 -1.56
C ASP A 147 14.79 16.73 -1.82
N PHE A 148 13.53 16.45 -1.51
CA PHE A 148 12.95 15.13 -1.77
C PHE A 148 11.50 15.19 -2.27
N GLY A 149 11.12 14.15 -3.01
CA GLY A 149 9.74 13.87 -3.38
C GLY A 149 9.44 12.38 -3.23
N ILE A 150 8.23 12.06 -2.75
CA ILE A 150 7.80 10.68 -2.52
C ILE A 150 6.58 10.39 -3.40
N LEU A 151 6.69 9.37 -4.25
CA LEU A 151 5.53 8.75 -4.86
C LEU A 151 4.99 7.68 -3.89
N ALA A 152 3.70 7.69 -3.64
CA ALA A 152 3.01 6.68 -2.85
C ALA A 152 1.91 6.06 -3.70
N THR A 153 1.97 4.75 -3.90
CA THR A 153 0.99 4.06 -4.74
C THR A 153 0.32 2.92 -4.03
N ASP A 154 -0.95 2.71 -4.35
CA ASP A 154 -1.70 1.53 -3.92
C ASP A 154 -2.69 1.13 -5.02
N ILE A 155 -3.16 -0.11 -4.98
CA ILE A 155 -4.23 -0.58 -5.85
C ILE A 155 -5.60 -0.14 -5.31
N ASP A 156 -5.70 -0.01 -3.97
CA ASP A 156 -6.91 0.29 -3.24
C ASP A 156 -7.18 1.79 -3.19
N THR A 157 -8.31 2.21 -3.74
CA THR A 157 -8.65 3.63 -3.88
C THR A 157 -9.19 4.24 -2.59
N ASP A 158 -9.77 3.45 -1.68
CA ASP A 158 -10.33 3.93 -0.42
C ASP A 158 -9.21 4.30 0.55
N VAL A 159 -8.16 3.48 0.60
CA VAL A 159 -6.98 3.80 1.43
C VAL A 159 -6.19 4.97 0.87
N LEU A 160 -6.06 5.09 -0.46
CA LEU A 160 -5.45 6.27 -1.09
C LEU A 160 -6.24 7.55 -0.80
N ALA A 161 -7.58 7.49 -0.77
CA ALA A 161 -8.39 8.64 -0.39
C ALA A 161 -8.15 9.07 1.07
N THR A 162 -7.94 8.11 1.97
CA THR A 162 -7.55 8.35 3.37
C THR A 162 -6.15 8.97 3.44
N ALA A 163 -5.20 8.39 2.73
CA ALA A 163 -3.81 8.85 2.66
C ALA A 163 -3.72 10.31 2.19
N ARG A 164 -4.40 10.66 1.10
CA ARG A 164 -4.44 12.04 0.58
C ARG A 164 -4.99 13.07 1.57
N LYS A 165 -5.98 12.69 2.38
CA LYS A 165 -6.51 13.57 3.43
C LYS A 165 -5.46 13.80 4.52
N GLY A 166 -4.68 12.76 4.83
CA GLY A 166 -3.68 12.73 5.88
C GLY A 166 -4.30 12.94 7.27
N ILE A 167 -5.52 12.46 7.48
CA ILE A 167 -6.28 12.59 8.74
C ILE A 167 -6.40 11.19 9.34
N TYR A 168 -6.00 11.06 10.61
CA TYR A 168 -5.89 9.77 11.28
C TYR A 168 -6.40 9.86 12.72
N PRO A 169 -6.93 8.76 13.28
CA PRO A 169 -7.08 8.61 14.73
C PRO A 169 -5.75 8.89 15.45
N ALA A 170 -5.78 9.65 16.55
CA ALA A 170 -4.56 10.05 17.26
C ALA A 170 -3.70 8.87 17.77
N ASP A 171 -4.35 7.76 18.13
CA ASP A 171 -3.70 6.52 18.57
C ASP A 171 -2.85 5.86 17.48
N MET A 172 -3.21 6.05 16.20
CA MET A 172 -2.42 5.55 15.08
C MET A 172 -1.02 6.21 15.01
N LEU A 173 -0.87 7.41 15.58
CA LEU A 173 0.37 8.17 15.61
C LEU A 173 1.20 7.90 16.87
N ALA A 174 0.72 7.05 17.80
CA ALA A 174 1.44 6.71 19.02
C ALA A 174 2.89 6.22 18.79
N PRO A 175 3.21 5.45 17.73
CA PRO A 175 4.59 5.04 17.44
C PRO A 175 5.51 6.16 16.94
N VAL A 176 4.97 7.31 16.51
CA VAL A 176 5.77 8.42 15.98
C VAL A 176 6.57 9.07 17.13
N PRO A 177 7.89 9.30 16.99
CA PRO A 177 8.68 10.00 18.00
C PRO A 177 8.10 11.37 18.38
N ALA A 178 8.12 11.72 19.67
CA ALA A 178 7.46 12.93 20.19
C ALA A 178 7.96 14.24 19.55
N ALA A 179 9.24 14.31 19.16
CA ALA A 179 9.78 15.45 18.42
C ALA A 179 9.11 15.61 17.05
N LEU A 180 8.97 14.50 16.30
CA LEU A 180 8.33 14.47 14.99
C LEU A 180 6.82 14.70 15.09
N GLN A 181 6.15 14.19 16.14
CA GLN A 181 4.74 14.52 16.37
C GLN A 181 4.53 16.03 16.54
N ARG A 182 5.36 16.69 17.36
CA ARG A 182 5.27 18.15 17.57
C ARG A 182 5.51 18.92 16.28
N ALA A 183 6.49 18.48 15.47
CA ALA A 183 6.81 19.15 14.21
C ALA A 183 5.74 18.93 13.14
N TYR A 184 5.21 17.71 13.00
CA TYR A 184 4.49 17.29 11.79
C TYR A 184 3.03 16.83 12.00
N VAL A 185 2.54 16.79 13.23
CA VAL A 185 1.14 16.43 13.52
C VAL A 185 0.38 17.67 13.98
N ARG A 186 -0.74 17.95 13.32
CA ARG A 186 -1.63 19.07 13.60
C ARG A 186 -2.84 18.57 14.36
N LEU A 187 -3.08 19.19 15.52
CA LEU A 187 -4.25 18.91 16.34
C LEU A 187 -5.51 19.59 15.75
N PRO A 188 -6.70 19.00 15.92
CA PRO A 188 -7.93 19.61 15.45
C PRO A 188 -8.24 20.87 16.27
N LYS A 189 -8.86 21.88 15.63
CA LYS A 189 -9.36 23.08 16.33
C LYS A 189 -10.46 22.72 17.34
N ASP A 190 -11.33 21.77 16.98
CA ASP A 190 -12.33 21.20 17.87
C ASP A 190 -11.72 20.09 18.72
N ARG A 191 -11.58 20.34 20.03
CA ARG A 191 -10.99 19.40 21.00
C ARG A 191 -11.84 18.16 21.25
N ARG A 192 -13.09 18.12 20.76
CA ARG A 192 -13.95 16.92 20.81
C ARG A 192 -13.52 15.88 19.77
N ARG A 193 -12.87 16.32 18.69
CA ARG A 193 -12.33 15.43 17.66
C ARG A 193 -11.06 14.76 18.18
N ARG A 194 -10.98 13.44 17.97
CA ARG A 194 -9.81 12.62 18.31
C ARG A 194 -8.90 12.35 17.12
N GLU A 195 -9.19 12.97 15.99
CA GLU A 195 -8.40 12.83 14.77
C GLU A 195 -7.37 13.94 14.67
N VAL A 196 -6.17 13.57 14.24
CA VAL A 196 -5.07 14.48 13.95
C VAL A 196 -4.82 14.53 12.45
N ARG A 197 -4.07 15.54 12.00
CA ARG A 197 -3.76 15.70 10.57
C ARG A 197 -2.26 15.88 10.34
N ILE A 198 -1.73 15.23 9.32
CA ILE A 198 -0.34 15.44 8.88
C ILE A 198 -0.17 16.86 8.34
N ALA A 199 0.96 17.47 8.71
CA ALA A 199 1.32 18.84 8.35
C ALA A 199 1.34 19.05 6.82
N PRO A 200 0.91 20.23 6.34
CA PRO A 200 0.81 20.51 4.90
C PRO A 200 2.13 20.32 4.14
N GLU A 201 3.26 20.70 4.72
CA GLU A 201 4.61 20.55 4.18
C GLU A 201 4.94 19.09 3.81
N LEU A 202 4.65 18.13 4.70
CA LEU A 202 4.82 16.71 4.37
C LEU A 202 3.79 16.22 3.34
N ARG A 203 2.56 16.75 3.39
CA ARG A 203 1.53 16.39 2.40
C ARG A 203 1.85 16.89 1.00
N SER A 204 2.57 18.01 0.86
CA SER A 204 3.05 18.48 -0.44
C SER A 204 4.23 17.67 -0.99
N ALA A 205 5.03 17.05 -0.11
CA ALA A 205 6.16 16.21 -0.52
C ALA A 205 5.74 14.80 -0.99
N VAL A 206 4.49 14.38 -0.72
CA VAL A 206 3.98 13.05 -1.05
C VAL A 206 2.89 13.13 -2.13
N GLY A 207 3.19 12.59 -3.31
CA GLY A 207 2.22 12.39 -4.40
C GLY A 207 1.56 11.02 -4.32
N PHE A 208 0.24 10.95 -4.44
CA PHE A 208 -0.52 9.70 -4.37
C PHE A 208 -1.12 9.30 -5.71
N ALA A 209 -0.81 8.11 -6.21
CA ALA A 209 -1.36 7.56 -7.44
C ALA A 209 -1.90 6.13 -7.24
N ARG A 210 -2.85 5.73 -8.09
CA ARG A 210 -3.28 4.32 -8.13
C ARG A 210 -2.30 3.55 -9.03
N LEU A 211 -1.81 2.41 -8.56
CA LEU A 211 -0.96 1.51 -9.35
C LEU A 211 -1.23 0.07 -8.92
N ASN A 212 -1.30 -0.84 -9.89
CA ASN A 212 -1.37 -2.26 -9.62
C ASN A 212 -0.01 -2.90 -9.87
N LEU A 213 0.55 -3.58 -8.88
CA LEU A 213 1.86 -4.25 -9.03
C LEU A 213 1.84 -5.37 -10.08
N MET A 214 0.66 -5.87 -10.46
CA MET A 214 0.51 -6.82 -11.56
C MET A 214 0.63 -6.18 -12.95
N ASP A 215 0.59 -4.85 -13.05
CA ASP A 215 0.69 -4.16 -14.34
C ASP A 215 2.04 -4.45 -15.02
N GLN A 216 2.04 -4.46 -16.35
CA GLN A 216 3.22 -4.81 -17.13
C GLN A 216 4.32 -3.75 -17.10
N SER A 217 3.96 -2.49 -16.79
CA SER A 217 4.86 -1.36 -16.68
C SER A 217 4.41 -0.41 -15.57
N TYR A 218 5.38 0.29 -14.95
CA TYR A 218 5.12 1.25 -13.87
C TYR A 218 5.47 2.67 -14.33
N PRO A 219 4.47 3.53 -14.60
CA PRO A 219 4.69 4.87 -15.14
C PRO A 219 5.10 5.86 -14.03
N VAL A 220 6.24 5.61 -13.40
CA VAL A 220 6.74 6.40 -12.25
C VAL A 220 7.70 7.54 -12.64
N GLY A 221 7.88 7.75 -13.95
CA GLY A 221 8.75 8.77 -14.52
C GLY A 221 10.22 8.39 -14.42
N GLU A 222 11.03 9.34 -13.94
CA GLU A 222 12.47 9.12 -13.70
C GLU A 222 12.74 7.91 -12.78
N PRO A 223 13.98 7.42 -12.70
CA PRO A 223 14.35 6.40 -11.72
C PRO A 223 14.19 6.86 -10.27
N MET A 224 13.85 5.93 -9.39
CA MET A 224 13.72 6.13 -7.95
C MET A 224 15.05 5.86 -7.26
N HIS A 225 15.42 6.67 -6.27
CA HIS A 225 16.60 6.41 -5.44
C HIS A 225 16.28 5.41 -4.33
N LEU A 226 15.05 5.44 -3.82
CA LEU A 226 14.54 4.58 -2.77
C LEU A 226 13.21 3.96 -3.22
N ILE A 227 13.07 2.65 -3.06
CA ILE A 227 11.79 1.95 -3.21
C ILE A 227 11.50 1.17 -1.94
N PHE A 228 10.37 1.45 -1.30
CA PHE A 228 9.79 0.69 -0.21
C PHE A 228 8.67 -0.16 -0.79
N CYS A 229 8.79 -1.48 -0.72
CA CYS A 229 7.78 -2.43 -1.16
C CYS A 229 7.61 -3.48 -0.07
N ARG A 230 6.92 -3.09 1.00
CA ARG A 230 6.95 -3.81 2.28
C ARG A 230 5.60 -4.45 2.60
N ASN A 231 5.67 -5.71 3.02
CA ASN A 231 4.54 -6.50 3.50
C ASN A 231 3.40 -6.65 2.47
N VAL A 232 3.73 -6.65 1.18
CA VAL A 232 2.79 -6.85 0.06
C VAL A 232 3.12 -8.08 -0.78
N LEU A 233 4.40 -8.41 -0.94
CA LEU A 233 4.86 -9.57 -1.72
C LEU A 233 4.40 -10.89 -1.08
N ILE A 234 4.13 -10.89 0.22
CA ILE A 234 3.54 -12.03 0.95
C ILE A 234 2.18 -12.49 0.41
N TYR A 235 1.48 -11.65 -0.37
CA TYR A 235 0.20 -12.00 -1.00
C TYR A 235 0.36 -12.67 -2.36
N PHE A 236 1.57 -12.65 -2.92
CA PHE A 236 1.89 -13.15 -4.25
C PHE A 236 2.62 -14.49 -4.18
N ASP A 237 2.50 -15.31 -5.23
CA ASP A 237 3.35 -16.49 -5.36
C ASP A 237 4.73 -16.15 -5.94
N LYS A 238 5.65 -17.12 -5.90
CA LYS A 238 7.05 -16.90 -6.28
C LYS A 238 7.24 -16.37 -7.71
N PRO A 239 6.54 -16.89 -8.74
CA PRO A 239 6.62 -16.30 -10.08
C PRO A 239 6.17 -14.83 -10.10
N THR A 240 5.08 -14.52 -9.42
CA THR A 240 4.54 -13.15 -9.34
C THR A 240 5.47 -12.22 -8.56
N GLN A 241 5.99 -12.65 -7.40
CA GLN A 241 6.98 -11.90 -6.61
C GLN A 241 8.19 -11.54 -7.46
N ARG A 242 8.74 -12.50 -8.21
CA ARG A 242 9.88 -12.26 -9.11
C ARG A 242 9.53 -11.23 -10.18
N ALA A 243 8.39 -11.36 -10.84
CA ALA A 243 7.99 -10.43 -11.90
C ALA A 243 7.78 -8.99 -11.37
N VAL A 244 7.13 -8.85 -10.20
CA VAL A 244 6.95 -7.56 -9.52
C VAL A 244 8.32 -6.96 -9.17
N LEU A 245 9.19 -7.72 -8.52
CA LEU A 245 10.52 -7.26 -8.14
C LEU A 245 11.35 -6.85 -9.34
N THR A 246 11.33 -7.61 -10.44
CA THR A 246 12.01 -7.22 -11.68
C THR A 246 11.55 -5.85 -12.17
N ARG A 247 10.23 -5.59 -12.24
CA ARG A 247 9.70 -4.29 -12.66
C ARG A 247 10.02 -3.16 -11.69
N LEU A 248 10.05 -3.43 -10.38
CA LEU A 248 10.51 -2.45 -9.39
C LEU A 248 11.98 -2.09 -9.61
N LEU A 249 12.82 -3.06 -9.97
CA LEU A 249 14.23 -2.81 -10.28
C LEU A 249 14.41 -2.01 -11.56
N ASP A 250 13.55 -2.20 -12.57
CA ASP A 250 13.57 -1.36 -13.78
C ASP A 250 13.33 0.13 -13.44
N CYS A 251 12.58 0.41 -12.37
CA CYS A 251 12.35 1.74 -11.86
C CYS A 251 13.39 2.24 -10.84
N LEU A 252 14.33 1.40 -10.39
CA LEU A 252 15.30 1.75 -9.35
C LEU A 252 16.58 2.31 -9.99
N ALA A 253 17.05 3.48 -9.57
CA ALA A 253 18.29 4.06 -10.04
C ALA A 253 19.49 3.12 -9.77
N PRO A 254 20.57 3.20 -10.56
CA PRO A 254 21.85 2.61 -10.18
C PRO A 254 22.25 3.06 -8.77
N ASN A 255 22.75 2.14 -7.95
CA ASN A 255 23.08 2.35 -6.53
C ASN A 255 21.89 2.69 -5.62
N GLY A 256 20.66 2.68 -6.15
CA GLY A 256 19.43 2.86 -5.38
C GLY A 256 19.13 1.67 -4.45
N TYR A 257 18.25 1.92 -3.49
CA TYR A 257 17.92 0.99 -2.41
C TYR A 257 16.47 0.49 -2.50
N LEU A 258 16.29 -0.81 -2.31
CA LEU A 258 15.01 -1.49 -2.18
C LEU A 258 14.84 -2.00 -0.74
N PHE A 259 13.75 -1.61 -0.11
CA PHE A 259 13.35 -2.03 1.24
C PHE A 259 12.16 -2.98 1.14
N LEU A 260 12.32 -4.20 1.65
CA LEU A 260 11.26 -5.21 1.76
C LEU A 260 10.89 -5.43 3.23
N GLY A 261 9.71 -5.97 3.50
CA GLY A 261 9.26 -6.28 4.86
C GLY A 261 9.97 -7.51 5.44
N HIS A 262 9.98 -7.64 6.77
CA HIS A 262 10.78 -8.68 7.45
C HIS A 262 10.52 -10.13 7.02
N SER A 263 9.31 -10.45 6.54
CA SER A 263 8.94 -11.79 6.10
C SER A 263 9.18 -12.03 4.60
N GLU A 264 9.71 -11.04 3.89
CA GLU A 264 9.91 -11.05 2.44
C GLU A 264 11.38 -11.30 2.11
N SER A 265 11.63 -12.06 1.05
CA SER A 265 12.98 -12.48 0.67
C SER A 265 13.11 -12.60 -0.84
N ILE A 266 14.25 -12.15 -1.35
CA ILE A 266 14.65 -12.29 -2.77
C ILE A 266 15.45 -13.58 -3.03
N HIS A 267 15.64 -14.42 -2.00
CA HIS A 267 16.46 -15.62 -2.11
C HIS A 267 15.93 -16.56 -3.21
N GLY A 268 16.85 -17.07 -4.04
CA GLY A 268 16.52 -17.95 -5.15
C GLY A 268 15.87 -17.28 -6.36
N MET A 269 15.72 -15.94 -6.40
CA MET A 269 15.09 -15.24 -7.52
C MET A 269 16.05 -14.80 -8.62
N GLY A 270 17.37 -14.82 -8.37
CA GLY A 270 18.40 -14.44 -9.36
C GLY A 270 18.36 -12.97 -9.76
N LEU A 271 17.92 -12.08 -8.86
CA LEU A 271 17.84 -10.64 -9.11
C LEU A 271 19.22 -9.98 -8.90
N PRO A 272 19.57 -8.92 -9.66
CA PRO A 272 20.85 -8.21 -9.57
C PRO A 272 20.88 -7.26 -8.36
N LEU A 273 20.62 -7.81 -7.16
CA LEU A 273 20.53 -7.09 -5.90
C LEU A 273 21.57 -7.60 -4.92
N THR A 274 22.23 -6.69 -4.21
CA THR A 274 23.13 -7.03 -3.11
C THR A 274 22.45 -6.74 -1.77
N PRO A 275 22.34 -7.72 -0.85
CA PRO A 275 21.84 -7.44 0.49
C PRO A 275 22.84 -6.55 1.23
N VAL A 276 22.34 -5.45 1.81
CA VAL A 276 23.16 -4.44 2.52
C VAL A 276 22.65 -4.16 3.93
N GLY A 277 21.51 -4.73 4.31
CA GLY A 277 20.94 -4.65 5.65
C GLY A 277 19.84 -5.69 5.83
N SER A 278 19.19 -5.68 7.00
CA SER A 278 18.03 -6.54 7.25
C SER A 278 16.91 -6.18 6.28
N THR A 279 16.62 -7.07 5.32
CA THR A 279 15.61 -6.85 4.26
C THR A 279 15.80 -5.57 3.44
N VAL A 280 17.04 -5.07 3.37
CA VAL A 280 17.44 -3.94 2.51
C VAL A 280 18.44 -4.40 1.47
N PHE A 281 18.22 -3.99 0.22
CA PHE A 281 18.99 -4.41 -0.94
C PHE A 281 19.41 -3.20 -1.78
N GLN A 282 20.59 -3.26 -2.37
CA GLN A 282 21.09 -2.23 -3.28
C GLN A 282 21.19 -2.78 -4.71
N ARG A 283 20.75 -1.99 -5.69
CA ARG A 283 20.99 -2.27 -7.11
C ARG A 283 22.43 -1.87 -7.44
N LYS A 284 23.29 -2.85 -7.73
CA LYS A 284 24.65 -2.55 -8.18
C LYS A 284 24.61 -1.81 -9.52
N GLN A 285 25.50 -0.84 -9.67
CA GLN A 285 25.80 -0.24 -10.96
C GLN A 285 26.32 -1.34 -11.90
N ALA A 286 25.68 -1.47 -13.07
CA ALA A 286 26.16 -2.34 -14.13
C ALA A 286 27.39 -1.72 -14.79
#